data_AF-A0A5N5SSX3-F1
#
_entry.id   AF-A0A5N5SSX3-F1
#
_cell.length_a   1.000
_cell.length_b   1.000
_cell.length_c   1.000
_cell.angle_alpha   90.00
_cell.angle_beta   90.00
_cell.angle_gamma   90.00
#
_symmetry.space_group_name_H-M   'P 1'
#
loop_
_entity.id
_entity.type
_entity.pdbx_description
1 polymer ?
#
loop_
_entity_poly.entity_id
_entity_poly.type
_entity_poly.pdbx_seq_one_letter_code
_entity_poly.pdbx_strand_id
1 'polypeptide(L)'
;VWELRIRDVKSSDEGLYECQMTTHPPVSIRFKLRVVDLATEPPLYVFWFHNQTMINFESRRPLRVTKQLYGSSLTITNVSRSDAGMYRCDPHLAVSDNVTLHVLAGTVLRL
;
A
#
# COMPACT_ATOMS: atom_id res chain seq x y z
N VAL A 1 -5.56 -15.88 -11.39
CA VAL A 1 -5.23 -14.68 -10.56
C VAL A 1 -6.53 -13.94 -10.33
N TRP A 2 -6.88 -13.62 -9.09
CA TRP A 2 -8.09 -12.85 -8.76
C TRP A 2 -7.75 -11.36 -8.73
N GLU A 3 -8.55 -10.52 -9.38
CA GLU A 3 -8.31 -9.07 -9.49
C GLU A 3 -9.64 -8.33 -9.28
N LEU A 4 -9.67 -7.38 -8.33
CA LEU A 4 -10.79 -6.45 -8.18
C LEU A 4 -10.57 -5.25 -9.11
N ARG A 5 -11.50 -5.02 -10.03
CA ARG A 5 -11.50 -3.83 -10.91
C ARG A 5 -12.78 -3.04 -10.70
N ILE A 6 -12.63 -1.79 -10.27
CA ILE A 6 -13.72 -0.80 -10.15
C ILE A 6 -13.53 0.21 -11.29
N ARG A 7 -14.59 0.46 -12.06
CA ARG A 7 -14.61 1.46 -13.14
C ARG A 7 -15.46 2.64 -12.72
N ASP A 8 -15.13 3.82 -13.24
CA ASP A 8 -15.88 5.07 -12.99
C ASP A 8 -16.12 5.33 -11.49
N VAL A 9 -15.03 5.26 -10.72
CA VAL A 9 -15.01 5.36 -9.25
C VAL A 9 -15.74 6.61 -8.77
N LYS A 10 -16.66 6.44 -7.82
CA LYS A 10 -17.42 7.50 -7.14
C LYS A 10 -17.04 7.56 -5.66
N SER A 11 -17.33 8.68 -5.02
CA SER A 11 -17.11 8.84 -3.57
C SER A 11 -17.83 7.78 -2.72
N SER A 12 -18.95 7.23 -3.20
CA SER A 12 -19.67 6.12 -2.56
C SER A 12 -18.92 4.79 -2.57
N ASP A 13 -17.91 4.63 -3.42
CA ASP A 13 -17.11 3.40 -3.49
C ASP A 13 -16.02 3.36 -2.40
N GLU A 14 -15.78 4.47 -1.70
CA GLU A 14 -14.87 4.52 -0.55
C GLU A 14 -15.31 3.52 0.54
N GLY A 15 -14.37 2.69 1.01
CA GLY A 15 -14.69 1.66 1.98
C GLY A 15 -13.56 0.67 2.24
N LEU A 16 -13.81 -0.26 3.16
CA LEU A 16 -12.91 -1.38 3.43
C LEU A 16 -13.28 -2.56 2.54
N TYR A 17 -12.31 -3.06 1.79
CA TYR A 17 -12.42 -4.21 0.92
C TYR A 17 -11.64 -5.36 1.53
N GLU A 18 -12.20 -6.57 1.43
CA GLU A 18 -11.62 -7.77 2.01
C GLU A 18 -11.53 -8.88 0.97
N CYS A 19 -10.32 -9.39 0.75
CA CYS A 19 -10.07 -10.61 0.00
C CYS A 19 -9.91 -11.77 0.97
N GLN A 20 -10.88 -12.67 0.98
CA GLN A 20 -10.90 -13.83 1.87
C GLN A 20 -10.28 -15.04 1.16
N MET A 21 -9.24 -15.64 1.75
CA MET A 21 -8.67 -16.90 1.29
C MET A 21 -9.16 -18.05 2.15
N THR A 22 -9.63 -19.12 1.52
CA THR A 22 -10.08 -20.35 2.19
C THR A 22 -8.90 -21.25 2.57
N THR A 23 -7.91 -20.71 3.28
CA THR A 23 -6.77 -21.48 3.79
C THR A 23 -7.04 -22.00 5.20
N HIS A 24 -6.20 -22.93 5.69
CA HIS A 24 -6.17 -23.30 7.10
C HIS A 24 -4.78 -22.98 7.68
N PRO A 25 -4.67 -22.02 8.62
CA PRO A 25 -5.73 -21.15 9.13
C PRO A 25 -6.27 -20.17 8.07
N PRO A 26 -7.51 -19.68 8.18
CA PRO A 26 -8.06 -18.69 7.25
C PRO A 26 -7.24 -17.41 7.25
N VAL A 27 -6.89 -16.94 6.06
CA VAL A 27 -6.14 -15.70 5.87
C VAL A 27 -6.99 -14.75 5.05
N SER A 28 -6.98 -13.48 5.43
CA SER A 28 -7.71 -12.43 4.74
C SER A 28 -6.83 -11.21 4.54
N ILE A 29 -6.92 -10.60 3.35
CA ILE A 29 -6.23 -9.36 3.01
C ILE A 29 -7.27 -8.25 2.98
N ARG A 30 -7.10 -7.23 3.82
CA ARG A 30 -7.97 -6.05 3.86
C ARG A 30 -7.24 -4.84 3.31
N PHE A 31 -7.92 -4.05 2.48
CA PHE A 31 -7.42 -2.77 2.00
C PHE A 31 -8.54 -1.73 2.05
N LYS A 32 -8.18 -0.49 2.39
CA LYS A 32 -9.11 0.63 2.39
C LYS A 32 -8.99 1.36 1.07
N LEU A 33 -10.07 1.45 0.30
CA LEU A 33 -10.17 2.36 -0.84
C LEU A 33 -10.53 3.74 -0.30
N ARG A 34 -9.73 4.75 -0.63
CA ARG A 34 -10.05 6.16 -0.43
C ARG A 34 -10.28 6.81 -1.77
N VAL A 35 -11.34 7.60 -1.88
CA VAL A 35 -11.62 8.36 -3.10
C VAL A 35 -11.31 9.82 -2.79
N VAL A 36 -10.26 10.33 -3.44
CA VAL A 36 -9.80 11.70 -3.24
C VAL A 36 -10.37 12.54 -4.37
N ASP A 37 -11.18 13.55 -4.02
CA ASP A 37 -11.62 14.56 -4.99
C ASP A 37 -10.39 15.32 -5.52
N LEU A 38 -10.44 15.72 -6.79
CA LEU A 38 -9.33 16.31 -7.54
C LEU A 38 -8.51 17.28 -6.66
N ALA A 39 -7.30 16.84 -6.29
CA ALA A 39 -6.35 17.73 -5.65
C ALA A 39 -6.08 18.88 -6.63
N THR A 40 -6.34 20.11 -6.19
CA THR A 40 -6.16 21.31 -7.02
C THR A 40 -4.70 21.46 -7.45
N GLU A 41 -3.78 20.95 -6.63
CA GLU A 41 -2.34 21.00 -6.89
C GLU A 41 -1.67 19.66 -6.54
N PRO A 42 -0.64 19.24 -7.30
CA PRO A 42 0.15 18.05 -6.99
C PRO A 42 1.04 18.28 -5.75
N PRO A 43 1.30 17.25 -4.93
CA PRO A 43 2.13 17.41 -3.75
C PRO A 43 3.59 17.73 -4.13
N LEU A 44 4.19 18.69 -3.41
CA LEU A 44 5.61 19.05 -3.58
C LEU A 44 6.50 17.84 -3.25
N TYR A 45 6.21 17.16 -2.13
CA TYR A 45 6.89 15.95 -1.68
C TYR A 45 5.89 14.95 -1.06
N VAL A 46 6.31 13.68 -0.99
CA VAL A 46 5.60 12.61 -0.29
C VAL A 46 6.61 11.83 0.55
N PHE A 47 6.46 11.83 1.86
CA PHE A 47 7.28 11.02 2.76
C PHE A 47 6.66 9.64 2.96
N TRP A 48 7.51 8.63 3.06
CA TRP A 48 7.17 7.25 3.34
C TRP A 48 7.78 6.85 4.66
N PHE A 49 6.98 6.19 5.49
CA PHE A 49 7.40 5.68 6.79
C PHE A 49 7.14 4.19 6.88
N HIS A 50 8.08 3.43 7.44
CA HIS A 50 7.91 2.03 7.88
C HIS A 50 8.08 1.98 9.40
N ASN A 51 7.05 1.54 10.12
CA ASN A 51 7.06 1.46 11.59
C ASN A 51 7.57 2.74 12.28
N GLN A 52 7.16 3.91 11.77
CA GLN A 52 7.53 5.27 12.22
C GLN A 52 8.89 5.80 11.74
N THR A 53 9.72 5.00 11.09
CA THR A 53 11.00 5.46 10.52
C THR A 53 10.79 5.93 9.08
N MET A 54 11.30 7.11 8.72
CA MET A 54 11.26 7.62 7.35
C MET A 54 12.22 6.83 6.46
N ILE A 55 11.75 6.34 5.31
CA ILE A 55 12.46 5.40 4.43
C ILE A 55 12.76 5.94 3.03
N ASN A 56 12.49 7.21 2.73
CA ASN A 56 12.68 7.79 1.39
C ASN A 56 14.14 7.72 0.90
N PHE A 57 15.11 7.72 1.80
CA PHE A 57 16.55 7.78 1.50
C PHE A 57 17.32 6.53 1.94
N GLU A 58 16.62 5.42 2.24
CA GLU A 58 17.26 4.21 2.75
C GLU A 58 18.07 3.50 1.64
N SER A 59 19.40 3.62 1.70
CA SER A 59 20.31 3.06 0.69
C SER A 59 20.57 1.56 0.85
N ARG A 60 20.23 0.96 2.00
CA ARG A 60 20.62 -0.42 2.35
C ARG A 60 19.65 -1.51 1.88
N ARG A 61 18.44 -1.14 1.45
CA ARG A 61 17.41 -2.08 0.98
C ARG A 61 17.03 -1.76 -0.45
N PRO A 62 16.60 -2.75 -1.26
CA PRO A 62 16.17 -2.50 -2.62
C PRO A 62 14.71 -1.98 -2.63
N LEU A 63 14.53 -0.84 -1.95
CA LEU A 63 13.32 -0.03 -1.90
C LEU A 63 13.39 1.02 -3.01
N ARG A 64 12.28 1.24 -3.70
CA ARG A 64 12.18 2.27 -4.72
C ARG A 64 10.92 3.09 -4.55
N VAL A 65 11.08 4.36 -4.20
CA VAL A 65 10.00 5.35 -4.20
C VAL A 65 9.94 6.00 -5.58
N THR A 66 8.77 5.93 -6.22
CA THR A 66 8.52 6.56 -7.53
C THR A 66 7.47 7.65 -7.36
N LYS A 67 7.78 8.88 -7.78
CA LYS A 67 6.81 9.99 -7.78
C LYS A 67 5.86 9.87 -8.97
N GLN A 68 4.58 10.16 -8.74
CA GLN A 68 3.53 10.27 -9.74
C GLN A 68 2.94 11.69 -9.66
N LEU A 69 2.08 12.08 -10.61
CA LEU A 69 1.53 13.44 -10.65
C LEU A 69 0.80 13.82 -9.35
N TYR A 70 -0.10 12.96 -8.86
CA TYR A 70 -0.88 13.18 -7.64
C TYR A 70 -0.56 12.17 -6.52
N GLY A 71 0.62 11.57 -6.56
CA GLY A 71 0.92 10.50 -5.63
C GLY A 71 2.34 9.98 -5.68
N SER A 72 2.54 8.83 -5.03
CA SER A 72 3.81 8.15 -4.98
C SER A 72 3.57 6.65 -4.83
N SER A 73 4.49 5.84 -5.35
CA SER A 73 4.47 4.39 -5.18
C SER A 73 5.77 3.93 -4.53
N LEU A 74 5.65 3.19 -3.44
CA LEU A 74 6.75 2.44 -2.83
C LEU A 74 6.79 1.04 -3.42
N THR A 75 7.93 0.64 -3.99
CA THR A 75 8.19 -0.72 -4.45
C THR A 75 9.24 -1.36 -3.56
N ILE A 76 8.93 -2.55 -3.03
CA ILE A 76 9.87 -3.37 -2.26
C ILE A 76 10.20 -4.61 -3.09
N THR A 77 11.47 -4.86 -3.34
CA THR A 77 11.91 -6.09 -4.02
C THR A 77 12.57 -7.03 -3.02
N ASN A 78 12.55 -8.34 -3.31
CA ASN A 78 13.08 -9.38 -2.42
C ASN A 78 12.51 -9.29 -0.98
N VAL A 79 11.18 -9.29 -0.89
CA VAL A 79 10.43 -9.11 0.37
C VAL A 79 10.80 -10.20 1.38
N SER A 80 11.13 -9.78 2.60
CA SER A 80 11.47 -10.60 3.75
C SER A 80 10.47 -10.39 4.89
N ARG A 81 10.48 -11.25 5.91
CA ARG A 81 9.65 -11.07 7.12
C ARG A 81 9.90 -9.73 7.83
N SER A 82 11.10 -9.15 7.69
CA SER A 82 11.44 -7.87 8.31
C SER A 82 10.76 -6.67 7.66
N ASP A 83 10.24 -6.84 6.44
CA ASP A 83 9.47 -5.80 5.74
C ASP A 83 8.02 -5.77 6.22
N ALA A 84 7.55 -6.75 7.01
CA ALA A 84 6.22 -6.68 7.61
C ALA A 84 6.08 -5.47 8.54
N GLY A 85 4.90 -4.87 8.59
CA GLY A 85 4.62 -3.73 9.47
C GLY A 85 3.76 -2.65 8.81
N MET A 86 3.68 -1.51 9.48
CA MET A 86 2.84 -0.40 9.04
C MET A 86 3.63 0.51 8.12
N TYR A 87 3.12 0.69 6.89
CA TYR A 87 3.60 1.67 5.93
C TYR A 87 2.64 2.85 5.89
N ARG A 88 3.18 4.07 5.99
CA ARG A 88 2.41 5.31 5.93
C ARG A 88 2.97 6.22 4.85
N CYS A 89 2.10 6.73 3.99
CA CYS A 89 2.43 7.81 3.06
C CYS A 89 1.98 9.15 3.65
N ASP A 90 2.80 10.17 3.47
CA ASP A 90 2.62 11.49 4.07
C ASP A 90 2.87 12.59 3.02
N PRO A 91 1.86 12.94 2.22
CA PRO A 91 1.96 13.96 1.18
C PRO A 91 1.90 15.39 1.74
N HIS A 92 2.61 16.32 1.10
CA HIS A 92 2.47 17.75 1.36
C HIS A 92 1.04 18.23 1.05
N LEU A 93 0.41 18.94 1.99
CA LEU A 93 -0.94 19.53 1.90
C LEU A 93 -2.10 18.54 1.67
N ALA A 94 -1.89 17.25 1.96
CA ALA A 94 -2.95 16.25 1.87
C ALA A 94 -2.96 15.34 3.11
N VAL A 95 -4.06 14.61 3.27
CA VAL A 95 -4.25 13.70 4.39
C VAL A 95 -3.32 12.48 4.23
N SER A 96 -2.61 12.11 5.30
CA SER A 96 -1.80 10.89 5.33
C SER A 96 -2.68 9.65 5.46
N ASP A 97 -2.22 8.54 4.88
CA ASP A 97 -2.88 7.25 5.03
C ASP A 97 -1.87 6.13 5.27
N ASN A 98 -2.34 5.04 5.86
CA ASN A 98 -1.49 3.90 6.20
C ASN A 98 -2.09 2.56 5.76
N VAL A 99 -1.19 1.60 5.60
CA VAL A 99 -1.50 0.21 5.29
C VAL A 99 -0.55 -0.70 6.06
N THR A 100 -1.06 -1.81 6.58
CA THR A 100 -0.23 -2.82 7.23
C THR A 100 0.15 -3.88 6.19
N LEU A 101 1.45 -4.01 5.92
CA LEU A 101 1.99 -5.08 5.10
C LEU A 101 2.15 -6.34 5.95
N HIS A 102 1.46 -7.39 5.55
CA HIS A 102 1.64 -8.72 6.12
C HIS A 102 2.51 -9.57 5.18
N VAL A 103 3.62 -10.08 5.70
CA VAL A 103 4.49 -11.01 4.97
C VAL A 103 4.18 -12.43 5.43
N LEU A 104 3.50 -13.19 4.57
CA LEU A 104 3.13 -14.57 4.82
C LEU A 104 4.20 -15.51 4.25
N ALA A 105 4.60 -16.51 5.02
CA ALA A 105 5.42 -17.59 4.49
C ALA A 105 4.51 -18.62 3.83
N GLY A 106 4.51 -18.68 2.49
CA GLY A 106 3.77 -19.69 1.73
C GLY A 106 4.71 -20.48 0.84
N THR A 107 4.89 -21.78 1.13
CA THR A 107 5.24 -22.75 0.10
C THR A 107 4.18 -22.66 -0.99
N VAL A 108 4.60 -22.43 -2.23
CA VAL A 108 3.69 -22.46 -3.38
C VAL A 108 3.08 -23.87 -3.43
N LEU A 109 1.83 -24.02 -3.01
CA LEU A 109 1.05 -25.20 -3.32
C LEU A 109 0.72 -25.11 -4.81
N ARG A 110 1.50 -25.86 -5.61
CA ARG A 110 1.14 -26.19 -6.98
C ARG A 110 0.00 -27.21 -6.90
N LEU A 111 -1.17 -26.83 -7.41
CA LEU A 111 -2.18 -27.78 -7.90
C LEU A 111 -1.89 -28.04 -9.37
#